data_AF-A0A8P0NET5-F1
#
_entry.id   AF-A0A8P0NET5-F1
#
_cell.length_a   1.000
_cell.length_b   1.000
_cell.length_c   1.000
_cell.angle_alpha   90.00
_cell.angle_beta   90.00
_cell.angle_gamma   90.00
#
_symmetry.space_group_name_H-M   'P 1'
#
loop_
_entity.id
_entity.type
_entity.pdbx_description
1 polymer ?
#
loop_
_entity_poly.entity_id
_entity_poly.type
_entity_poly.pdbx_seq_one_letter_code
_entity_poly.pdbx_strand_id
1 'polypeptide(L)'
;MLRAPAPGPAMAPGAPSSSSSPVLAVLLFSSLVLPPAQAIVVYTDREVHGAVGSRVTLHCSFWSSEWVSDDLSFTWRYQPEGGRDAISIFHYAKGQPYIDEVGTFKERIQWVGDPRWKDGSIVIHNLDYSDNGTFTCDVKNPPDIVGKTSQVTLYVFEKVPTRYGVVLGAVIGGVIGVVLLLLLLFYLIRYCWLRRQAALQRRLSAMEKGKLHKAGKDTSKRGRQTPVLYAMLDHSRSTKAASEKKSKGLGESRKDKK
;
A
#
# COMPACT_ATOMS: atom_id res chain seq x y z
N MET A 1 -105.00 50.46 17.00
CA MET A 1 -103.63 51.04 16.89
C MET A 1 -102.85 50.20 15.89
N LEU A 2 -102.10 50.81 14.97
CA LEU A 2 -101.21 50.08 14.07
C LEU A 2 -99.95 49.63 14.83
N ARG A 3 -99.36 48.50 14.42
CA ARG A 3 -98.00 48.10 14.81
C ARG A 3 -97.22 47.76 13.55
N ALA A 4 -96.16 48.51 13.27
CA ALA A 4 -95.36 48.37 12.05
C ALA A 4 -94.52 47.08 12.07
N PRO A 5 -94.16 46.52 10.90
CA PRO A 5 -93.21 45.42 10.81
C PRO A 5 -91.79 45.90 11.16
N ALA A 6 -91.02 45.05 11.84
CA ALA A 6 -89.60 45.27 12.08
C ALA A 6 -88.75 44.77 10.87
N PRO A 7 -87.58 45.37 10.59
CA PRO A 7 -86.70 44.91 9.51
C PRO A 7 -86.06 43.56 9.85
N GLY A 8 -85.82 42.74 8.82
CA GLY A 8 -85.10 41.47 8.95
C GLY A 8 -83.59 41.64 9.16
N PRO A 9 -82.90 40.63 9.71
CA PRO A 9 -81.45 40.69 9.94
C PRO A 9 -80.67 40.62 8.62
N ALA A 10 -79.59 41.39 8.53
CA ALA A 10 -78.66 41.31 7.41
C ALA A 10 -77.79 40.04 7.51
N MET A 11 -77.61 39.32 6.39
CA MET A 11 -76.64 38.23 6.30
C MET A 11 -75.21 38.80 6.27
N ALA A 12 -74.36 38.35 7.19
CA ALA A 12 -72.92 38.54 7.08
C ALA A 12 -72.34 37.57 6.02
N PRO A 13 -71.31 37.96 5.24
CA PRO A 13 -70.62 37.04 4.34
C PRO A 13 -69.91 35.95 5.17
N GLY A 14 -70.17 34.69 4.83
CA GLY A 14 -69.53 33.55 5.50
C GLY A 14 -68.02 33.52 5.28
N ALA A 15 -67.26 33.30 6.35
CA ALA A 15 -65.83 33.05 6.23
C ALA A 15 -65.56 31.78 5.38
N PRO A 16 -64.57 31.78 4.48
CA PRO A 16 -64.26 30.61 3.68
C PRO A 16 -63.72 29.49 4.58
N SER A 17 -64.51 28.43 4.74
CA SER A 17 -64.08 27.24 5.46
C SER A 17 -62.98 26.53 4.67
N SER A 18 -61.74 26.60 5.15
CA SER A 18 -60.60 25.91 4.57
C SER A 18 -60.73 24.40 4.81
N SER A 19 -61.53 23.75 3.96
CA SER A 19 -61.65 22.28 3.91
C SER A 19 -60.33 21.68 3.45
N SER A 20 -59.48 21.34 4.41
CA SER A 20 -58.26 20.56 4.20
C SER A 20 -58.61 19.23 3.54
N SER A 21 -58.53 19.17 2.21
CA SER A 21 -58.98 18.01 1.45
C SER A 21 -58.25 16.74 1.95
N PRO A 22 -58.97 15.67 2.32
CA PRO A 22 -58.35 14.46 2.82
C PRO A 22 -57.45 13.81 1.76
N VAL A 23 -57.71 14.07 0.47
CA VAL A 23 -56.84 13.67 -0.64
C VAL A 23 -55.46 14.33 -0.52
N LEU A 24 -55.40 15.62 -0.16
CA LEU A 24 -54.14 16.33 0.00
C LEU A 24 -53.33 15.79 1.20
N ALA A 25 -54.01 15.45 2.30
CA ALA A 25 -53.40 14.80 3.45
C ALA A 25 -52.87 13.40 3.10
N VAL A 26 -53.66 12.57 2.41
CA VAL A 26 -53.23 11.23 1.97
C VAL A 26 -52.03 11.30 1.02
N LEU A 27 -51.99 12.27 0.10
CA LEU A 27 -50.84 12.49 -0.77
C LEU A 27 -49.58 12.90 0.01
N LEU A 28 -49.70 13.79 1.00
CA LEU A 28 -48.60 14.19 1.89
C LEU A 28 -48.12 13.05 2.79
N PHE A 29 -49.01 12.16 3.25
CA PHE A 29 -48.62 10.96 3.96
C PHE A 29 -47.95 9.93 3.03
N SER A 30 -48.43 9.76 1.79
CA SER A 30 -47.83 8.80 0.84
C SER A 30 -46.40 9.15 0.45
N SER A 31 -46.07 10.44 0.31
CA SER A 31 -44.70 10.90 0.03
C SER A 31 -43.76 10.81 1.23
N LEU A 32 -44.29 10.70 2.46
CA LEU A 32 -43.51 10.37 3.66
C LEU A 32 -43.24 8.86 3.85
N VAL A 33 -43.95 8.00 3.12
CA VAL A 33 -43.89 6.53 3.27
C VAL A 33 -42.97 5.86 2.23
N LEU A 34 -42.57 6.56 1.17
CA LEU A 34 -41.48 6.08 0.32
C LEU A 34 -40.14 6.20 1.08
N PRO A 35 -39.44 5.10 1.40
CA PRO A 35 -38.07 5.20 1.88
C PRO A 35 -37.22 5.84 0.78
N PRO A 36 -36.21 6.67 1.12
CA PRO A 36 -35.27 7.17 0.13
C PRO A 36 -34.56 5.98 -0.49
N ALA A 37 -34.63 5.85 -1.82
CA ALA A 37 -33.89 4.84 -2.57
C ALA A 37 -32.38 5.17 -2.47
N GLN A 38 -31.76 4.67 -1.40
CA GLN A 38 -30.32 4.56 -1.28
C GLN A 38 -29.83 3.69 -2.45
N ALA A 39 -28.70 4.09 -3.04
CA ALA A 39 -28.24 3.51 -4.29
C ALA A 39 -26.85 2.91 -4.12
N ILE A 40 -26.73 1.60 -4.39
CA ILE A 40 -25.47 0.88 -4.37
C ILE A 40 -24.45 1.50 -5.34
N VAL A 41 -23.27 1.81 -4.82
CA VAL A 41 -22.14 2.37 -5.56
C VAL A 41 -21.07 1.30 -5.69
N VAL A 42 -20.73 0.92 -6.93
CA VAL A 42 -19.70 -0.07 -7.22
C VAL A 42 -18.40 0.62 -7.62
N TYR A 43 -17.29 0.17 -7.07
CA TYR A 43 -15.93 0.67 -7.33
C TYR A 43 -15.10 -0.42 -8.00
N THR A 44 -14.47 -0.08 -9.11
CA THR A 44 -13.42 -0.88 -9.76
C THR A 44 -12.24 0.05 -10.09
N ASP A 45 -11.08 -0.52 -10.40
CA ASP A 45 -10.03 0.23 -11.09
C ASP A 45 -10.54 0.80 -12.42
N ARG A 46 -9.94 1.90 -12.90
CA ARG A 46 -10.27 2.46 -14.22
C ARG A 46 -9.61 1.68 -15.36
N GLU A 47 -8.32 1.36 -15.19
CA GLU A 47 -7.47 0.69 -16.18
C GLU A 47 -6.48 -0.22 -15.45
N VAL A 48 -6.41 -1.49 -15.86
CA VAL A 48 -5.43 -2.46 -15.33
C VAL A 48 -4.61 -3.02 -16.49
N HIS A 49 -3.32 -3.26 -16.24
CA HIS A 49 -2.34 -3.62 -17.25
C HIS A 49 -1.68 -4.95 -16.87
N GLY A 50 -1.80 -5.97 -17.71
CA GLY A 50 -1.24 -7.31 -17.51
C GLY A 50 -0.15 -7.64 -18.54
N ALA A 51 0.63 -8.69 -18.25
CA ALA A 51 1.53 -9.31 -19.22
C ALA A 51 0.94 -10.63 -19.75
N VAL A 52 1.22 -11.00 -21.00
CA VAL A 52 0.87 -12.32 -21.54
C VAL A 52 1.44 -13.44 -20.66
N GLY A 53 0.65 -14.49 -20.41
CA GLY A 53 1.01 -15.59 -19.52
C GLY A 53 1.08 -15.24 -18.03
N SER A 54 0.84 -13.98 -17.64
CA SER A 54 0.74 -13.59 -16.22
C SER A 54 -0.71 -13.71 -15.72
N ARG A 55 -0.93 -13.29 -14.47
CA ARG A 55 -2.25 -13.19 -13.85
C ARG A 55 -2.54 -11.75 -13.41
N VAL A 56 -3.81 -11.37 -13.41
CA VAL A 56 -4.30 -10.05 -12.99
C VAL A 56 -5.46 -10.18 -12.03
N THR A 57 -5.51 -9.31 -11.02
CA THR A 57 -6.70 -9.16 -10.17
C THR A 57 -7.55 -8.01 -10.72
N LEU A 58 -8.83 -8.26 -10.98
CA LEU A 58 -9.82 -7.21 -11.22
C LEU A 58 -10.50 -6.91 -9.89
N HIS A 59 -10.14 -5.78 -9.28
CA HIS A 59 -10.76 -5.38 -8.02
C HIS A 59 -12.19 -4.89 -8.26
N CYS A 60 -13.13 -5.39 -7.46
CA CYS A 60 -14.46 -4.82 -7.33
C CYS A 60 -14.85 -4.76 -5.86
N SER A 61 -15.32 -3.61 -5.40
CA SER A 61 -15.93 -3.45 -4.08
C SER A 61 -17.18 -2.58 -4.17
N PHE A 62 -18.06 -2.62 -3.16
CA PHE A 62 -19.27 -1.79 -3.16
C PHE A 62 -19.51 -1.04 -1.84
N TRP A 63 -20.11 0.14 -1.96
CA TRP A 63 -20.73 0.83 -0.84
C TRP A 63 -22.25 0.78 -0.99
N SER A 64 -22.91 0.55 0.13
CA SER A 64 -24.36 0.60 0.31
C SER A 64 -24.60 0.94 1.78
N SER A 65 -25.63 1.74 2.06
CA SER A 65 -26.10 2.05 3.42
C SER A 65 -26.70 0.84 4.13
N GLU A 66 -27.09 -0.19 3.37
CA GLU A 66 -27.74 -1.39 3.87
C GLU A 66 -26.72 -2.42 4.36
N TRP A 67 -27.18 -3.32 5.23
CA TRP A 67 -26.41 -4.49 5.66
C TRP A 67 -26.10 -5.41 4.46
N VAL A 68 -25.10 -6.27 4.58
CA VAL A 68 -24.81 -7.27 3.53
C VAL A 68 -25.89 -8.35 3.58
N SER A 69 -26.64 -8.47 2.48
CA SER A 69 -27.78 -9.38 2.35
C SER A 69 -27.33 -10.82 2.07
N ASP A 70 -28.09 -11.83 2.52
CA ASP A 70 -27.83 -13.24 2.17
C ASP A 70 -28.04 -13.51 0.67
N ASP A 71 -28.94 -12.74 0.02
CA ASP A 71 -29.16 -12.71 -1.43
C ASP A 71 -28.24 -11.71 -2.17
N LEU A 72 -27.11 -11.30 -1.56
CA LEU A 72 -26.08 -10.53 -2.25
C LEU A 72 -25.57 -11.29 -3.49
N SER A 73 -25.50 -10.59 -4.62
CA SER A 73 -24.87 -11.12 -5.84
C SER A 73 -23.82 -10.17 -6.43
N PHE A 74 -22.75 -10.77 -6.96
CA PHE A 74 -21.77 -10.13 -7.82
C PHE A 74 -21.78 -10.80 -9.19
N THR A 75 -21.94 -10.04 -10.28
CA THR A 75 -21.80 -10.53 -11.65
C THR A 75 -20.66 -9.80 -12.33
N TRP A 76 -19.73 -10.54 -12.93
CA TRP A 76 -18.75 -9.98 -13.85
C TRP A 76 -19.17 -10.29 -15.29
N ARG A 77 -19.20 -9.25 -16.12
CA ARG A 77 -19.45 -9.34 -17.57
C ARG A 77 -18.24 -8.83 -18.34
N TYR A 78 -17.85 -9.52 -19.40
CA TYR A 78 -16.76 -9.15 -20.29
C TYR A 78 -17.28 -8.66 -21.63
N GLN A 79 -16.72 -7.55 -22.11
CA GLN A 79 -16.93 -7.04 -23.47
C GLN A 79 -15.54 -6.93 -24.15
N PRO A 80 -15.28 -7.70 -25.23
CA PRO A 80 -13.99 -7.65 -25.92
C PRO A 80 -13.74 -6.31 -26.58
N GLU A 81 -12.47 -5.94 -26.77
CA GLU A 81 -12.08 -4.71 -27.47
C GLU A 81 -12.68 -4.66 -28.88
N GLY A 82 -13.47 -3.61 -29.18
CA GLY A 82 -14.23 -3.47 -30.42
C GLY A 82 -15.54 -4.28 -30.51
N GLY A 83 -15.83 -5.16 -29.54
CA GLY A 83 -17.09 -5.88 -29.44
C GLY A 83 -18.25 -4.99 -28.97
N ARG A 84 -19.48 -5.33 -29.38
CA ARG A 84 -20.70 -4.61 -28.96
C ARG A 84 -21.47 -5.29 -27.83
N ASP A 85 -21.35 -6.60 -27.74
CA ASP A 85 -22.10 -7.44 -26.80
C ASP A 85 -21.22 -7.83 -25.61
N ALA A 86 -21.80 -7.85 -24.41
CA ALA A 86 -21.11 -8.25 -23.18
C ALA A 86 -21.62 -9.61 -22.70
N ILE A 87 -20.70 -10.55 -22.50
CA ILE A 87 -21.01 -11.92 -22.02
C ILE A 87 -20.84 -12.00 -20.49
N SER A 88 -21.60 -12.89 -19.84
CA SER A 88 -21.24 -13.35 -18.49
C SER A 88 -19.90 -14.10 -18.55
N ILE A 89 -19.12 -14.00 -17.47
CA ILE A 89 -17.94 -14.84 -17.23
C ILE A 89 -17.89 -15.42 -15.81
N PHE A 90 -18.58 -14.79 -14.86
CA PHE A 90 -18.60 -15.16 -13.45
C PHE A 90 -19.82 -14.57 -12.75
N HIS A 91 -20.40 -15.35 -11.82
CA HIS A 91 -21.52 -14.95 -10.98
C HIS A 91 -21.37 -15.53 -9.57
N TYR A 92 -21.42 -14.71 -8.53
CA TYR A 92 -21.55 -15.15 -7.13
C TYR A 92 -22.97 -14.88 -6.64
N ALA A 93 -23.60 -15.87 -6.00
CA ALA A 93 -24.85 -15.70 -5.25
C ALA A 93 -25.07 -16.83 -4.24
N LYS A 94 -25.91 -16.61 -3.22
CA LYS A 94 -26.35 -17.63 -2.25
C LYS A 94 -25.20 -18.41 -1.61
N GLY A 95 -24.13 -17.71 -1.24
CA GLY A 95 -22.96 -18.31 -0.60
C GLY A 95 -21.98 -19.02 -1.55
N GLN A 96 -22.18 -19.02 -2.88
CA GLN A 96 -21.41 -19.81 -3.83
C GLN A 96 -20.93 -18.99 -5.05
N PRO A 97 -19.65 -19.15 -5.48
CA PRO A 97 -19.15 -18.66 -6.76
C PRO A 97 -19.44 -19.65 -7.90
N TYR A 98 -19.87 -19.12 -9.04
CA TYR A 98 -20.09 -19.85 -10.29
C TYR A 98 -19.24 -19.20 -11.39
N ILE A 99 -18.48 -20.01 -12.12
CA ILE A 99 -17.67 -19.58 -13.27
C ILE A 99 -18.32 -20.20 -14.51
N ASP A 100 -18.45 -19.42 -15.59
CA ASP A 100 -19.04 -19.93 -16.83
C ASP A 100 -18.13 -21.01 -17.45
N GLU A 101 -18.63 -22.24 -17.56
CA GLU A 101 -17.86 -23.40 -18.05
C GLU A 101 -17.58 -23.36 -19.57
N VAL A 102 -18.01 -22.30 -20.27
CA VAL A 102 -17.95 -22.15 -21.72
C VAL A 102 -17.45 -20.75 -22.06
N GLY A 103 -16.55 -20.66 -23.04
CA GLY A 103 -15.97 -19.39 -23.50
C GLY A 103 -14.52 -19.17 -23.05
N THR A 104 -13.96 -18.02 -23.42
CA THR A 104 -12.51 -17.71 -23.39
C THR A 104 -11.88 -17.79 -21.99
N PHE A 105 -12.67 -17.63 -20.92
CA PHE A 105 -12.17 -17.54 -19.54
C PHE A 105 -12.40 -18.81 -18.69
N LYS A 106 -12.92 -19.89 -19.29
CA LYS A 106 -13.05 -21.22 -18.65
C LYS A 106 -11.72 -21.61 -17.98
N GLU A 107 -11.78 -22.10 -16.74
CA GLU A 107 -10.62 -22.54 -15.92
C GLU A 107 -9.55 -21.46 -15.63
N ARG A 108 -9.68 -20.23 -16.18
CA ARG A 108 -8.75 -19.12 -15.96
C ARG A 108 -9.22 -18.12 -14.90
N ILE A 109 -10.50 -18.10 -14.57
CA ILE A 109 -11.04 -17.26 -13.48
C ILE A 109 -10.88 -17.95 -12.12
N GLN A 110 -10.48 -17.17 -11.13
CA GLN A 110 -10.50 -17.55 -9.71
C GLN A 110 -11.23 -16.47 -8.89
N TRP A 111 -12.20 -16.88 -8.08
CA TRP A 111 -12.80 -16.00 -7.07
C TRP A 111 -11.81 -15.69 -5.94
N VAL A 112 -11.69 -14.42 -5.55
CA VAL A 112 -10.83 -13.99 -4.42
C VAL A 112 -11.48 -12.98 -3.47
N GLY A 113 -12.67 -12.45 -3.78
CA GLY A 113 -13.39 -11.51 -2.92
C GLY A 113 -13.94 -12.13 -1.62
N ASP A 114 -14.14 -11.30 -0.60
CA ASP A 114 -14.96 -11.63 0.57
C ASP A 114 -16.22 -10.74 0.61
N PRO A 115 -17.42 -11.32 0.37
CA PRO A 115 -18.70 -10.62 0.43
C PRO A 115 -18.94 -9.90 1.75
N ARG A 116 -18.41 -10.42 2.88
CA ARG A 116 -18.56 -9.84 4.22
C ARG A 116 -17.85 -8.50 4.35
N TRP A 117 -16.82 -8.28 3.54
CA TRP A 117 -16.04 -7.04 3.43
C TRP A 117 -16.47 -6.20 2.22
N LYS A 118 -17.62 -6.51 1.62
CA LYS A 118 -18.17 -5.87 0.42
C LYS A 118 -17.25 -5.98 -0.82
N ASP A 119 -16.44 -7.04 -0.89
CA ASP A 119 -15.46 -7.31 -1.97
C ASP A 119 -15.95 -8.43 -2.93
N GLY A 120 -15.92 -8.13 -4.23
CA GLY A 120 -16.34 -8.97 -5.35
C GLY A 120 -15.23 -9.33 -6.34
N SER A 121 -13.97 -9.22 -5.92
CA SER A 121 -12.79 -9.33 -6.79
C SER A 121 -12.58 -10.73 -7.38
N ILE A 122 -12.12 -10.77 -8.63
CA ILE A 122 -11.70 -11.98 -9.33
C ILE A 122 -10.25 -11.87 -9.81
N VAL A 123 -9.58 -13.00 -9.97
CA VAL A 123 -8.28 -13.12 -10.65
C VAL A 123 -8.49 -13.82 -11.99
N ILE A 124 -7.86 -13.31 -13.04
CA ILE A 124 -7.74 -13.98 -14.34
C ILE A 124 -6.28 -14.44 -14.48
N HIS A 125 -6.08 -15.73 -14.70
CA HIS A 125 -4.77 -16.37 -14.91
C HIS A 125 -4.49 -16.60 -16.39
N ASN A 126 -3.20 -16.78 -16.74
CA ASN A 126 -2.73 -17.03 -18.11
C ASN A 126 -3.36 -16.08 -19.13
N LEU A 127 -3.08 -14.78 -18.98
CA LEU A 127 -3.58 -13.75 -19.90
C LEU A 127 -3.08 -13.95 -21.33
N ASP A 128 -3.95 -13.67 -22.30
CA ASP A 128 -3.64 -13.59 -23.73
C ASP A 128 -4.08 -12.23 -24.30
N TYR A 129 -3.55 -11.82 -25.45
CA TYR A 129 -3.91 -10.57 -26.12
C TYR A 129 -5.42 -10.49 -26.46
N SER A 130 -6.09 -11.64 -26.64
CA SER A 130 -7.55 -11.71 -26.83
C SER A 130 -8.36 -11.32 -25.60
N ASP A 131 -7.74 -11.20 -24.41
CA ASP A 131 -8.43 -10.79 -23.18
C ASP A 131 -8.57 -9.26 -23.05
N ASN A 132 -7.99 -8.49 -23.98
CA ASN A 132 -8.21 -7.05 -24.08
C ASN A 132 -9.71 -6.73 -24.14
N GLY A 133 -10.15 -5.78 -23.32
CA GLY A 133 -11.56 -5.41 -23.26
C GLY A 133 -11.97 -4.78 -21.94
N THR A 134 -13.27 -4.56 -21.80
CA THR A 134 -13.87 -3.94 -20.62
C THR A 134 -14.62 -4.96 -19.80
N PHE A 135 -14.26 -5.07 -18.52
CA PHE A 135 -14.91 -5.93 -17.54
C PHE A 135 -15.83 -5.07 -16.67
N THR A 136 -17.10 -5.46 -16.57
CA THR A 136 -18.14 -4.77 -15.82
C THR A 136 -18.49 -5.55 -14.56
N CYS A 137 -18.34 -4.94 -13.39
CA CYS A 137 -18.83 -5.48 -12.13
C CYS A 137 -20.23 -4.93 -11.83
N ASP A 138 -21.19 -5.83 -11.67
CA ASP A 138 -22.59 -5.56 -11.35
C ASP A 138 -22.92 -6.20 -9.99
N VAL A 139 -23.45 -5.40 -9.06
CA VAL A 139 -23.69 -5.82 -7.68
C VAL A 139 -25.14 -5.55 -7.30
N LYS A 140 -25.75 -6.46 -6.53
CA LYS A 140 -27.10 -6.31 -5.97
C LYS A 140 -27.05 -6.72 -4.51
N ASN A 141 -27.56 -5.87 -3.61
CA ASN A 141 -27.58 -6.08 -2.16
C ASN A 141 -29.00 -5.88 -1.60
N PRO A 142 -29.97 -6.78 -1.89
CA PRO A 142 -31.39 -6.53 -1.61
C PRO A 142 -31.65 -6.17 -0.13
N PRO A 143 -32.42 -5.09 0.17
CA PRO A 143 -33.24 -4.28 -0.74
C PRO A 143 -32.50 -3.29 -1.67
N ASP A 144 -31.23 -2.96 -1.44
CA ASP A 144 -30.44 -2.06 -2.30
C ASP A 144 -29.99 -2.75 -3.60
N ILE A 145 -30.90 -2.75 -4.58
CA ILE A 145 -30.68 -3.28 -5.94
C ILE A 145 -30.48 -2.17 -6.99
N VAL A 146 -30.69 -0.91 -6.61
CA VAL A 146 -30.79 0.23 -7.53
C VAL A 146 -29.46 0.98 -7.56
N GLY A 147 -28.58 0.65 -8.49
CA GLY A 147 -27.27 1.28 -8.57
C GLY A 147 -26.60 1.15 -9.93
N LYS A 148 -25.45 1.79 -10.07
CA LYS A 148 -24.64 1.76 -11.31
C LYS A 148 -23.56 0.70 -11.19
N THR A 149 -23.47 -0.14 -12.22
CA THR A 149 -22.33 -1.03 -12.44
C THR A 149 -21.05 -0.22 -12.65
N SER A 150 -19.90 -0.73 -12.19
CA SER A 150 -18.59 -0.13 -12.47
C SER A 150 -17.82 -0.93 -13.51
N GLN A 151 -16.84 -0.30 -14.17
CA GLN A 151 -16.13 -0.86 -15.30
C GLN A 151 -14.62 -0.63 -15.19
N VAL A 152 -13.86 -1.66 -15.55
CA VAL A 152 -12.39 -1.65 -15.64
C VAL A 152 -11.97 -2.14 -17.02
N THR A 153 -11.10 -1.39 -17.70
CA THR A 153 -10.49 -1.84 -18.97
C THR A 153 -9.18 -2.58 -18.67
N LEU A 154 -9.05 -3.78 -19.23
CA LEU A 154 -7.84 -4.59 -19.17
C LEU A 154 -7.05 -4.43 -20.48
N TYR A 155 -5.75 -4.13 -20.35
CA TYR A 155 -4.80 -4.13 -21.45
C TYR A 155 -3.71 -5.18 -21.20
N VAL A 156 -3.50 -6.08 -22.16
CA VAL A 156 -2.48 -7.13 -22.11
C VAL A 156 -1.32 -6.78 -23.05
N PHE A 157 -0.10 -6.79 -22.52
CA PHE A 157 1.13 -6.51 -23.28
C PHE A 157 2.11 -7.69 -23.21
N GLU A 158 3.11 -7.73 -24.09
CA GLU A 158 4.28 -8.59 -23.90
C GLU A 158 5.08 -8.17 -22.65
N LYS A 159 5.18 -6.86 -22.40
CA LYS A 159 5.86 -6.25 -21.26
C LYS A 159 5.06 -5.03 -20.79
N VAL A 160 4.61 -5.03 -19.53
CA VAL A 160 3.81 -3.93 -18.96
C VAL A 160 4.64 -2.62 -18.94
N PRO A 161 4.11 -1.50 -19.44
CA PRO A 161 4.83 -0.22 -19.45
C PRO A 161 5.07 0.27 -18.01
N THR A 162 6.34 0.47 -17.64
CA THR A 162 6.71 1.04 -16.34
C THR A 162 6.20 2.47 -16.23
N ARG A 163 5.38 2.78 -15.22
CA ARG A 163 4.88 4.15 -14.98
C ARG A 163 6.06 5.12 -14.85
N TYR A 164 6.18 6.07 -15.78
CA TYR A 164 7.31 7.02 -15.87
C TYR A 164 7.67 7.72 -14.56
N GLY A 165 6.67 8.07 -13.73
CA GLY A 165 6.89 8.69 -12.42
C GLY A 165 7.69 7.83 -11.43
N VAL A 166 7.63 6.50 -11.52
CA VAL A 166 8.43 5.60 -10.68
C VAL A 166 9.91 5.64 -11.09
N VAL A 167 10.18 5.58 -12.40
CA VAL A 167 11.55 5.66 -12.95
C VAL A 167 12.16 7.04 -12.64
N LEU A 168 11.42 8.11 -12.90
CA LEU A 168 11.84 9.48 -12.63
C LEU A 168 12.06 9.73 -11.13
N GLY A 169 11.15 9.25 -10.28
CA GLY A 169 11.27 9.35 -8.82
C GLY A 169 12.49 8.61 -8.27
N ALA A 170 12.79 7.41 -8.78
CA ALA A 170 13.97 6.65 -8.40
C ALA A 170 15.28 7.38 -8.79
N VAL A 171 15.34 7.95 -10.00
CA VAL A 171 16.50 8.74 -10.46
C VAL A 171 16.70 9.99 -9.60
N ILE A 172 15.64 10.79 -9.38
CA ILE A 172 15.70 12.01 -8.57
C ILE A 172 16.09 11.69 -7.11
N GLY A 173 15.45 10.69 -6.50
CA GLY A 173 15.77 10.24 -5.14
C GLY A 173 17.19 9.74 -5.00
N GLY A 174 17.70 8.99 -5.99
CA GLY A 174 19.09 8.54 -6.04
C GLY A 174 20.09 9.70 -6.10
N VAL A 175 19.87 10.68 -6.97
CA VAL A 175 20.73 11.88 -7.08
C VAL A 175 20.74 12.68 -5.78
N ILE A 176 19.57 12.93 -5.18
CA ILE A 176 19.46 13.66 -3.90
C ILE A 176 20.17 12.88 -2.78
N GLY A 177 19.98 11.57 -2.70
CA GLY A 177 20.65 10.70 -1.72
C GLY A 177 22.17 10.74 -1.84
N VAL A 178 22.71 10.68 -3.06
CA VAL A 178 24.15 10.79 -3.32
C VAL A 178 24.69 12.17 -2.92
N VAL A 179 23.99 13.26 -3.24
CA VAL A 179 24.41 14.62 -2.85
C VAL A 179 24.44 14.78 -1.33
N LEU A 180 23.41 14.31 -0.61
CA LEU A 180 23.36 14.35 0.85
C LEU A 180 24.47 13.50 1.48
N LEU A 181 24.77 12.33 0.93
CA LEU A 181 25.85 11.46 1.39
C LEU A 181 27.24 12.09 1.17
N LEU A 182 27.47 12.74 0.03
CA LEU A 182 28.70 13.48 -0.24
C LEU A 182 28.89 14.69 0.71
N LEU A 183 27.81 15.43 1.00
CA LEU A 183 27.83 16.54 1.97
C LEU A 183 28.12 16.03 3.39
N LEU A 184 27.52 14.92 3.80
CA LEU A 184 27.78 14.28 5.09
C LEU A 184 29.25 13.81 5.20
N LEU A 185 29.77 13.14 4.17
CA LEU A 185 31.18 12.73 4.13
C LEU A 185 32.13 13.93 4.18
N PHE A 186 31.86 15.00 3.44
CA PHE A 186 32.65 16.23 3.49
C PHE A 186 32.64 16.86 4.89
N TYR A 187 31.47 16.93 5.54
CA TYR A 187 31.35 17.44 6.91
C TYR A 187 32.12 16.57 7.93
N LEU A 188 32.00 15.25 7.84
CA LEU A 188 32.72 14.30 8.69
C LEU A 188 34.25 14.39 8.48
N ILE A 189 34.70 14.55 7.24
CA ILE A 189 36.13 14.76 6.90
C ILE A 189 36.60 16.09 7.51
N ARG A 190 35.88 17.20 7.30
CA ARG A 190 36.21 18.51 7.90
C ARG A 190 36.28 18.45 9.43
N TYR A 191 35.30 17.83 10.08
CA TYR A 191 35.27 17.63 11.52
C TYR A 191 36.46 16.79 12.01
N CYS A 192 36.75 15.67 11.35
CA CYS A 192 37.91 14.84 11.67
C CYS A 192 39.24 15.57 11.46
N TRP A 193 39.38 16.40 10.42
CA TRP A 193 40.58 17.21 10.16
C TRP A 193 40.80 18.27 11.24
N LEU A 194 39.77 19.05 11.59
CA LEU A 194 39.84 20.04 12.67
C LEU A 194 40.20 19.38 14.02
N ARG A 195 39.56 18.25 14.33
CA ARG A 195 39.82 17.48 15.56
C ARG A 195 41.24 16.89 15.58
N ARG A 196 41.78 16.46 14.43
CA ARG A 196 43.18 16.02 14.26
C ARG A 196 44.18 17.18 14.43
N GLN A 197 43.92 18.35 13.83
CA GLN A 197 44.78 19.53 14.02
C GLN A 197 44.84 19.98 15.48
N ALA A 198 43.69 20.05 16.16
CA ALA A 198 43.63 20.36 17.59
C ALA A 198 44.40 19.34 18.46
N ALA A 199 44.37 18.05 18.10
CA ALA A 199 45.15 17.01 18.78
C ALA A 199 46.66 17.13 18.48
N LEU A 200 47.06 17.49 17.26
CA LEU A 200 48.46 17.67 16.88
C LEU A 200 49.09 18.89 17.59
N GLN A 201 48.38 20.01 17.65
CA GLN A 201 48.81 21.22 18.38
C GLN A 201 49.05 20.94 19.87
N ARG A 202 48.18 20.14 20.51
CA ARG A 202 48.39 19.67 21.90
C ARG A 202 49.61 18.76 22.05
N ARG A 203 49.91 17.92 21.05
CA ARG A 203 51.11 17.05 21.07
C ARG A 203 52.40 17.85 20.92
N LEU A 204 52.44 18.84 20.02
CA LEU A 204 53.60 19.70 19.83
C LEU A 204 53.91 20.52 21.08
N SER A 205 52.92 21.23 21.63
CA SER A 205 53.07 22.00 22.87
C SER A 205 53.38 21.14 24.11
N ALA A 206 53.00 19.86 24.12
CA ALA A 206 53.45 18.90 25.14
C ALA A 206 54.92 18.46 24.96
N MET A 207 55.38 18.23 23.71
CA MET A 207 56.80 17.93 23.42
C MET A 207 57.72 19.10 23.75
N GLU A 208 57.28 20.33 23.50
CA GLU A 208 58.02 21.56 23.81
C GLU A 208 58.22 21.71 25.33
N LYS A 209 57.14 21.61 26.12
CA LYS A 209 57.22 21.58 27.59
C LYS A 209 58.06 20.42 28.12
N GLY A 210 57.96 19.25 27.49
CA GLY A 210 58.78 18.06 27.81
C GLY A 210 60.27 18.28 27.57
N LYS A 211 60.67 18.93 26.46
CA LYS A 211 62.06 19.34 26.21
C LYS A 211 62.58 20.29 27.29
N LEU A 212 61.78 21.29 27.66
CA LEU A 212 62.16 22.28 28.68
C LEU A 212 62.46 21.61 30.04
N HIS A 213 61.55 20.73 30.50
CA HIS A 213 61.74 19.99 31.74
C HIS A 213 62.90 18.98 31.70
N LYS A 214 63.23 18.40 30.54
CA LYS A 214 64.39 17.51 30.43
C LYS A 214 65.72 18.28 30.48
N ALA A 215 65.83 19.39 29.73
CA ALA A 215 67.01 20.24 29.73
C ALA A 215 67.37 20.76 31.14
N GLY A 216 66.36 21.09 31.95
CA GLY A 216 66.55 21.49 33.36
C GLY A 216 66.92 20.36 34.33
N LYS A 217 66.94 19.09 33.89
CA LYS A 217 67.30 17.93 34.72
C LYS A 217 68.66 17.34 34.36
N ASP A 218 69.03 17.38 33.07
CA ASP A 218 70.32 16.87 32.58
C ASP A 218 71.52 17.72 33.09
N THR A 219 71.30 18.97 33.53
CA THR A 219 72.31 19.84 34.17
C THR A 219 72.64 19.48 35.63
N SER A 220 71.86 18.61 36.29
CA SER A 220 71.93 18.41 37.75
C SER A 220 72.66 17.13 38.20
N LYS A 221 73.10 16.25 37.27
CA LYS A 221 73.81 15.00 37.62
C LYS A 221 75.03 14.68 36.75
N ARG A 222 76.07 15.53 36.81
CA ARG A 222 77.45 15.07 36.52
C ARG A 222 78.14 14.62 37.80
N GLY A 223 77.80 13.41 38.26
CA GLY A 223 78.33 12.86 39.50
C GLY A 223 78.38 11.33 39.51
N ARG A 224 79.61 10.79 39.36
CA ARG A 224 80.06 9.41 39.63
C ARG A 224 79.73 8.30 38.60
N GLN A 225 80.83 7.77 38.04
CA GLN A 225 81.08 6.45 37.44
C GLN A 225 80.37 5.99 36.13
N THR A 226 81.22 5.65 35.17
CA THR A 226 81.04 4.75 34.02
C THR A 226 81.58 3.33 34.39
N PRO A 227 81.61 2.35 33.48
CA PRO A 227 80.53 1.84 32.63
C PRO A 227 80.40 0.30 32.68
N VAL A 228 79.29 -0.26 32.19
CA VAL A 228 79.32 -1.50 31.38
C VAL A 228 78.29 -1.35 30.26
N LEU A 229 78.70 -1.65 29.03
CA LEU A 229 77.82 -1.85 27.89
C LEU A 229 77.95 -3.30 27.44
N TYR A 230 76.83 -3.99 27.28
CA TYR A 230 76.75 -5.12 26.37
C TYR A 230 75.43 -5.09 25.60
N ALA A 231 75.53 -5.33 24.31
CA ALA A 231 74.39 -5.53 23.40
C ALA A 231 74.28 -7.03 23.06
N MET A 232 73.38 -7.38 22.14
CA MET A 232 73.08 -8.74 21.68
C MET A 232 72.28 -9.56 22.73
N LEU A 233 71.34 -10.43 22.37
CA LEU A 233 71.11 -11.07 21.07
C LEU A 233 69.67 -10.91 20.55
N ASP A 234 69.52 -10.79 19.24
CA ASP A 234 68.34 -11.28 18.53
C ASP A 234 68.36 -12.82 18.53
N HIS A 235 67.20 -13.46 18.64
CA HIS A 235 67.09 -14.91 18.45
C HIS A 235 65.87 -15.26 17.59
N SER A 236 66.08 -15.18 16.28
CA SER A 236 65.16 -15.69 15.26
C SER A 236 64.97 -17.21 15.32
N ARG A 237 63.95 -17.69 14.59
CA ARG A 237 63.43 -19.09 14.45
C ARG A 237 62.81 -19.69 15.73
N SER A 238 61.52 -20.01 15.78
CA SER A 238 60.69 -20.93 14.95
C SER A 238 60.63 -22.36 15.53
N THR A 239 59.44 -23.00 15.42
CA THR A 239 59.08 -24.37 15.90
C THR A 239 58.98 -24.52 17.44
N LYS A 240 58.21 -25.44 18.05
CA LYS A 240 57.06 -26.32 17.64
C LYS A 240 56.37 -26.87 18.92
N ALA A 241 55.29 -27.65 18.75
CA ALA A 241 54.56 -28.45 19.78
C ALA A 241 53.78 -27.64 20.85
N ALA A 242 52.54 -27.96 21.27
CA ALA A 242 51.87 -29.22 21.69
C ALA A 242 52.23 -29.64 23.14
N SER A 243 51.39 -30.33 23.94
CA SER A 243 50.02 -30.86 23.81
C SER A 243 49.33 -30.77 25.21
N GLU A 244 48.10 -31.18 25.55
CA GLU A 244 46.98 -31.94 24.95
C GLU A 244 45.68 -31.34 25.57
N LYS A 245 44.51 -31.20 24.89
CA LYS A 245 43.42 -32.19 24.72
C LYS A 245 42.46 -31.76 23.58
N LYS A 246 41.96 -32.58 22.64
CA LYS A 246 41.48 -34.00 22.62
C LYS A 246 40.06 -34.12 23.18
N SER A 247 39.08 -34.77 22.53
CA SER A 247 39.03 -35.68 21.35
C SER A 247 38.17 -35.11 20.20
N LYS A 248 38.42 -35.38 18.90
CA LYS A 248 38.07 -36.60 18.10
C LYS A 248 36.62 -37.09 18.30
N GLY A 249 35.85 -37.45 17.25
CA GLY A 249 36.08 -37.44 15.79
C GLY A 249 34.74 -37.64 15.05
N LEU A 250 34.47 -37.01 13.90
CA LEU A 250 34.75 -37.50 12.54
C LEU A 250 34.29 -38.94 12.25
N GLY A 251 33.35 -39.08 11.31
CA GLY A 251 32.95 -40.33 10.67
C GLY A 251 32.24 -40.02 9.35
N GLU A 252 32.94 -40.17 8.22
CA GLU A 252 32.42 -39.90 6.88
C GLU A 252 32.01 -41.21 6.21
N SER A 253 30.78 -41.30 5.68
CA SER A 253 30.47 -42.22 4.57
C SER A 253 29.19 -41.87 3.83
N ARG A 254 29.29 -42.07 2.52
CA ARG A 254 28.32 -41.83 1.45
C ARG A 254 27.53 -43.11 1.16
N LYS A 255 26.22 -43.03 0.93
CA LYS A 255 25.50 -44.10 0.21
C LYS A 255 24.23 -43.62 -0.49
N ASP A 256 24.08 -44.05 -1.73
CA ASP A 256 22.92 -43.79 -2.59
C ASP A 256 21.76 -44.77 -2.35
N LYS A 257 20.63 -44.47 -3.02
CA LYS A 257 19.62 -45.41 -3.55
C LYS A 257 18.59 -46.01 -2.58
N LYS A 258 17.36 -45.49 -2.65
CA LYS A 258 16.34 -46.10 -3.53
C LYS A 258 15.40 -45.04 -4.11
#